data_AF-A0A7V5PYS1-F1
#
_entry.id   AF-A0A7V5PYS1-F1
#
_cell.length_a   1.000
_cell.length_b   1.000
_cell.length_c   1.000
_cell.angle_alpha   90.00
_cell.angle_beta   90.00
_cell.angle_gamma   90.00
#
_symmetry.space_group_name_H-M   'P 1'
#
loop_
_entity.id
_entity.type
_entity.pdbx_description
1 polymer ?
#
loop_
_entity_poly.entity_id
_entity_poly.type
_entity_poly.pdbx_seq_one_letter_code
_entity_poly.pdbx_strand_id
1 'polypeptide(L)'
;MDEPGQVGLHVKAGGFLLAKAIRSWMKTIDYQAVFYKETVDPADPEFHGPCMFVFWHEYLLCPFFLRANCRISMLLSRHADAEWLSQAARDNGYQTIRGSTTRGGV
;
A
#
# COMPACT_ATOMS: atom_id res chain seq x y z
N MET A 1 -26.34 2.92 -14.87
CA MET A 1 -25.60 1.67 -15.12
C MET A 1 -24.44 2.08 -15.99
N ASP A 2 -23.40 2.61 -15.35
CA ASP A 2 -22.28 3.25 -16.04
C ASP A 2 -21.33 2.16 -16.54
N GLU A 3 -21.18 2.10 -17.86
CA GLU A 3 -20.16 1.34 -18.57
C GLU A 3 -18.77 1.61 -17.95
N PRO A 4 -17.93 0.58 -17.71
CA PRO A 4 -16.60 0.78 -17.19
C PRO A 4 -15.78 1.55 -18.23
N GLY A 5 -15.65 2.86 -18.02
CA GLY A 5 -14.88 3.76 -18.86
C GLY A 5 -13.53 3.17 -19.18
N GLN A 6 -13.29 2.94 -20.46
CA GLN A 6 -12.05 2.42 -21.02
C GLN A 6 -10.94 3.40 -20.65
N VAL A 7 -10.28 3.19 -19.50
CA VAL A 7 -9.18 4.04 -19.04
C VAL A 7 -8.13 4.09 -20.15
N GLY A 8 -7.95 5.27 -20.74
CA GLY A 8 -7.14 5.45 -21.94
C GLY A 8 -5.73 4.87 -21.75
N LEU A 9 -5.18 4.26 -22.80
CA LEU A 9 -3.86 3.63 -22.77
C LEU A 9 -2.77 4.58 -22.24
N HIS A 10 -2.85 5.87 -22.57
CA HIS A 10 -1.94 6.90 -22.07
C HIS A 10 -2.02 7.09 -20.55
N VAL A 11 -3.20 6.98 -19.95
CA VAL A 11 -3.38 7.07 -18.50
C VAL A 11 -2.77 5.86 -17.80
N LYS A 12 -2.99 4.66 -18.36
CA LYS A 12 -2.37 3.42 -17.84
C LYS A 12 -0.85 3.45 -17.98
N ALA A 13 -0.33 3.85 -19.14
CA ALA A 13 1.10 3.97 -19.40
C ALA A 13 1.75 5.04 -18.51
N GLY A 14 1.10 6.20 -18.35
CA GLY A 14 1.54 7.25 -17.45
C GLY A 14 1.59 6.81 -15.99
N GLY A 15 0.55 6.10 -15.52
CA GLY A 15 0.52 5.52 -14.17
C GLY A 15 1.64 4.50 -13.94
N PHE A 16 1.89 3.62 -14.91
CA PHE A 16 2.98 2.65 -14.83
C PHE A 16 4.36 3.33 -14.80
N LEU A 17 4.59 4.33 -15.65
CA LEU A 17 5.84 5.10 -15.67
C LEU A 17 6.07 5.82 -14.33
N LEU A 18 5.03 6.45 -13.78
CA LEU A 18 5.10 7.09 -12.48
C LEU A 18 5.42 6.08 -11.37
N ALA A 19 4.77 4.92 -11.35
CA ALA A 19 5.05 3.87 -10.37
C ALA A 19 6.49 3.36 -10.47
N LYS A 20 7.04 3.20 -11.69
CA LYS A 20 8.44 2.84 -11.90
C LYS A 20 9.40 3.93 -11.45
N ALA A 21 9.08 5.20 -11.71
CA ALA A 21 9.89 6.33 -11.25
C ALA A 21 9.94 6.40 -9.73
N ILE A 22 8.79 6.29 -9.04
CA ILE A 22 8.74 6.26 -7.57
C ILE A 22 9.50 5.05 -7.04
N ARG A 23 9.31 3.84 -7.61
CA ARG A 23 10.10 2.65 -7.21
C ARG A 23 11.61 2.89 -7.37
N SER A 24 12.03 3.53 -8.45
CA SER A 24 13.44 3.83 -8.70
C SER A 24 13.99 4.84 -7.70
N TRP A 25 13.24 5.89 -7.38
CA TRP A 25 13.61 6.87 -6.38
C TRP A 25 13.66 6.25 -4.98
N MET A 26 12.68 5.45 -4.62
CA MET A 26 12.65 4.80 -3.31
C MET A 26 13.85 3.86 -3.10
N LYS A 27 14.45 3.30 -4.17
CA LYS A 27 15.69 2.50 -4.09
C LYS A 27 16.94 3.32 -3.77
N THR A 28 16.91 4.65 -3.94
CA THR A 28 18.06 5.51 -3.64
C THR A 28 18.06 6.02 -2.20
N ILE A 29 16.99 5.76 -1.44
CA ILE A 29 16.87 6.17 -0.05
C ILE A 29 17.44 5.06 0.83
N ASP A 30 18.27 5.44 1.81
CA ASP A 30 18.70 4.55 2.87
C ASP A 30 17.62 4.52 3.97
N TYR A 31 17.11 3.32 4.28
CA TYR A 31 16.08 3.14 5.31
C TYR A 31 16.69 2.44 6.51
N GLN A 32 16.61 3.08 7.66
CA GLN A 32 17.01 2.49 8.93
C GLN A 32 15.79 2.34 9.82
N ALA A 33 15.61 1.14 10.36
CA ALA A 33 14.51 0.80 11.25
C ALA A 33 15.06 0.03 12.45
N VAL A 34 14.52 0.33 13.62
CA VAL A 34 14.83 -0.40 14.87
C VAL A 34 13.60 -1.21 15.24
N PHE A 35 13.77 -2.51 15.36
CA PHE A 35 12.72 -3.44 15.77
C PHE A 35 13.00 -3.92 17.19
N TYR A 36 11.96 -3.98 18.02
CA TYR A 36 12.09 -4.61 19.35
C TYR A 36 12.46 -6.09 19.25
N LYS A 37 11.94 -6.76 18.21
CA LYS A 37 12.28 -8.14 17.85
C LYS A 37 12.14 -8.28 16.33
N GLU A 38 13.11 -8.87 15.65
CA GLU A 38 13.12 -9.00 14.19
C GLU A 38 11.90 -9.76 13.66
N THR A 39 11.44 -10.78 14.39
CA THR A 39 10.29 -11.62 14.04
C THR A 39 8.93 -10.90 14.02
N VAL A 40 8.87 -9.59 14.30
CA VAL A 40 7.64 -8.78 14.15
C VAL A 40 7.52 -8.17 12.74
N ASP A 41 8.59 -8.25 11.95
CA ASP A 41 8.61 -7.77 10.58
C ASP A 41 7.95 -8.78 9.62
N PRO A 42 6.93 -8.40 8.84
CA PRO A 42 6.32 -9.27 7.82
C PRO A 42 7.27 -9.78 6.73
N ALA A 43 8.43 -9.15 6.56
CA ALA A 43 9.46 -9.64 5.64
C ALA A 43 10.26 -10.82 6.23
N ASP A 44 10.21 -11.02 7.54
CA ASP A 44 10.87 -12.14 8.23
C ASP A 44 10.13 -13.45 7.93
N PRO A 45 10.82 -14.53 7.49
CA PRO A 45 10.22 -15.85 7.29
C PRO A 45 9.55 -16.42 8.54
N GLU A 46 10.04 -16.06 9.72
CA GLU A 46 9.53 -16.49 11.03
C GLU A 46 8.37 -15.61 11.53
N PHE A 47 7.88 -14.67 10.71
CA PHE A 47 6.70 -13.90 11.04
C PHE A 47 5.44 -14.75 10.88
N HIS A 48 4.73 -14.95 11.99
CA HIS A 48 3.50 -15.75 12.04
C HIS A 48 2.43 -15.05 12.88
N GLY A 49 1.17 -15.17 12.44
CA GLY A 49 0.01 -14.74 13.21
C GLY A 49 -0.55 -13.36 12.82
N PRO A 50 -1.70 -12.98 13.38
CA PRO A 50 -2.34 -11.71 13.10
C PRO A 50 -1.58 -10.55 13.75
N CYS A 51 -1.29 -9.51 12.97
CA CYS A 51 -0.68 -8.27 13.47
C CYS A 51 -1.36 -7.06 12.82
N MET A 52 -1.49 -5.97 13.58
CA MET A 52 -1.93 -4.68 13.05
C MET A 52 -0.72 -3.74 12.99
N PHE A 53 -0.39 -3.28 11.78
CA PHE A 53 0.64 -2.28 11.57
C PHE A 53 0.01 -0.90 11.54
N VAL A 54 0.52 -0.01 12.41
CA VAL A 54 0.07 1.38 12.50
C VAL A 54 1.27 2.27 12.21
N PHE A 55 1.09 3.21 11.29
CA PHE A 55 2.13 4.17 10.92
C PHE A 55 1.47 5.50 10.55
N TRP A 56 2.25 6.58 10.64
CA TRP A 56 1.84 7.90 10.17
C TRP A 56 1.93 7.96 8.64
N HIS A 57 0.97 8.63 8.01
CA HIS A 57 0.86 8.71 6.55
C HIS A 57 2.10 9.32 5.87
N GLU A 58 2.89 10.15 6.56
CA GLU A 58 4.19 10.63 6.09
C GLU A 58 5.17 9.49 5.75
N TYR A 59 5.06 8.36 6.44
CA TYR A 59 5.87 7.17 6.20
C TYR A 59 5.22 6.21 5.21
N LEU A 60 4.06 6.51 4.62
CA LEU A 60 3.27 5.58 3.81
C LEU A 60 4.10 4.88 2.72
N LEU A 61 5.02 5.59 2.07
CA LEU A 61 5.83 5.01 1.01
C LEU A 61 6.78 3.93 1.56
N CYS A 62 7.29 4.05 2.79
CA CYS A 62 8.24 3.10 3.37
C CYS A 62 7.67 1.66 3.48
N PRO A 63 6.59 1.39 4.23
CA PRO A 63 6.02 0.05 4.28
C PRO A 63 5.50 -0.35 2.91
N PHE A 64 4.91 0.57 2.14
CA PHE A 64 4.36 0.29 0.82
C PHE A 64 5.41 -0.29 -0.14
N PHE A 65 6.63 0.26 -0.17
CA PHE A 65 7.70 -0.24 -1.03
C PHE A 65 8.52 -1.37 -0.40
N LEU A 66 8.82 -1.28 0.89
CA LEU A 66 9.70 -2.24 1.55
C LEU A 66 9.02 -3.55 1.93
N ARG A 67 7.68 -3.58 1.98
CA ARG A 67 6.88 -4.77 2.36
C ARG A 67 5.91 -5.23 1.27
N ALA A 68 6.22 -4.85 0.02
CA ALA A 68 5.48 -5.35 -1.13
C ALA A 68 5.54 -6.89 -1.17
N ASN A 69 4.41 -7.54 -1.43
CA ASN A 69 4.25 -9.00 -1.42
C ASN A 69 4.48 -9.72 -0.07
N CYS A 70 4.53 -9.01 1.07
CA CYS A 70 4.64 -9.63 2.40
C CYS A 70 3.28 -10.14 2.97
N ARG A 71 2.30 -10.47 2.10
CA ARG A 71 0.95 -10.92 2.47
C ARG A 71 0.22 -9.96 3.44
N ILE A 72 0.38 -8.66 3.23
CA ILE A 72 -0.26 -7.61 4.06
C ILE A 72 -1.57 -7.14 3.38
N SER A 73 -2.59 -6.90 4.21
CA SER A 73 -3.84 -6.26 3.80
C SER A 73 -3.89 -4.82 4.29
N MET A 74 -4.09 -3.86 3.39
CA MET A 74 -4.20 -2.44 3.71
C MET A 74 -5.66 -2.05 3.97
N LEU A 75 -5.93 -1.44 5.12
CA LEU A 75 -7.22 -0.82 5.42
C LEU A 75 -7.25 0.59 4.83
N LEU A 76 -8.10 0.80 3.82
CA LEU A 76 -8.21 2.06 3.08
C LEU A 76 -9.61 2.64 3.23
N SER A 77 -9.70 3.97 3.28
CA SER A 77 -10.98 4.68 3.30
C SER A 77 -11.72 4.54 1.96
N ARG A 78 -13.00 4.94 1.88
CA ARG A 78 -13.76 5.01 0.62
C ARG A 78 -13.59 6.35 -0.14
N HIS A 79 -12.62 7.17 0.23
CA HIS A 79 -12.36 8.45 -0.44
C HIS A 79 -11.56 8.27 -1.74
N ALA A 80 -11.56 9.31 -2.59
CA ALA A 80 -10.95 9.26 -3.92
C ALA A 80 -9.43 9.09 -3.88
N ASP A 81 -8.75 9.71 -2.91
CA ASP A 81 -7.32 9.54 -2.63
C ASP A 81 -6.96 8.08 -2.33
N ALA A 82 -7.78 7.40 -1.53
CA ALA A 82 -7.63 6.01 -1.20
C ALA A 82 -7.91 5.08 -2.41
N GLU A 83 -8.57 5.55 -3.46
CA GLU A 83 -8.76 4.79 -4.71
C GLU A 83 -7.47 4.71 -5.54
N TRP A 84 -6.72 5.80 -5.64
CA TRP A 84 -5.40 5.77 -6.26
C TRP A 84 -4.46 4.81 -5.52
N LEU A 85 -4.50 4.86 -4.19
CA LEU A 85 -3.69 3.98 -3.36
C LEU A 85 -4.13 2.51 -3.49
N SER A 86 -5.43 2.22 -3.63
CA SER A 86 -5.92 0.85 -3.79
C SER A 86 -5.45 0.22 -5.10
N GLN A 87 -5.40 0.99 -6.18
CA GLN A 87 -4.87 0.54 -7.47
C GLN A 87 -3.38 0.25 -7.38
N ALA A 88 -2.60 1.18 -6.80
CA ALA A 88 -1.18 0.97 -6.61
C ALA A 88 -0.87 -0.23 -5.68
N ALA A 89 -1.70 -0.44 -4.66
CA ALA A 89 -1.56 -1.55 -3.70
C ALA A 89 -1.69 -2.91 -4.40
N ARG A 90 -2.63 -3.05 -5.34
CA ARG A 90 -2.79 -4.26 -6.17
C ARG A 90 -1.53 -4.59 -6.96
N ASP A 91 -0.91 -3.58 -7.58
CA ASP A 91 0.33 -3.75 -8.34
C ASP A 91 1.55 -4.08 -7.46
N ASN A 92 1.44 -3.90 -6.14
CA ASN A 92 2.47 -4.21 -5.15
C ASN A 92 2.19 -5.50 -4.36
N GLY A 93 1.15 -6.26 -4.74
CA GLY A 93 0.79 -7.52 -4.09
C GLY A 93 0.10 -7.38 -2.75
N TYR A 94 -0.40 -6.18 -2.42
CA TYR A 94 -1.23 -5.98 -1.25
C TYR A 94 -2.68 -6.35 -1.54
N GLN A 95 -3.35 -6.89 -0.53
CA GLN A 95 -4.81 -6.90 -0.51
C GLN A 95 -5.31 -5.58 0.06
N THR A 96 -6.50 -5.14 -0.33
CA THR A 96 -7.08 -3.89 0.16
C THR A 96 -8.45 -4.15 0.77
N ILE A 97 -8.63 -3.74 2.02
CA ILE A 97 -9.91 -3.78 2.73
C ILE A 97 -10.46 -2.36 2.75
N ARG A 98 -11.70 -2.15 2.32
CA ARG A 98 -12.33 -0.81 2.29
C ARG A 98 -13.15 -0.59 3.55
N GLY A 99 -12.71 0.37 4.37
CA GLY A 99 -13.42 0.84 5.55
C GLY A 99 -14.10 2.18 5.30
N SER A 100 -15.27 2.41 5.87
CA SER A 100 -15.83 3.75 6.01
C SER A 100 -16.83 3.78 7.16
N THR A 101 -16.60 4.66 8.11
CA THR A 101 -17.58 5.00 9.14
C THR A 101 -18.35 6.23 8.67
N THR A 102 -19.55 6.02 8.14
CA THR A 102 -20.62 7.02 8.26
C THR A 102 -21.65 6.64 9.34
N ARG A 103 -21.53 5.47 9.99
CA ARG A 103 -22.33 5.10 11.18
C ARG A 103 -21.48 4.22 12.11
N GLY A 104 -21.47 4.55 13.42
CA GLY A 104 -21.01 3.65 14.48
C GLY A 104 -19.72 4.02 15.23
N GLY A 105 -19.38 5.31 15.33
CA GLY A 105 -18.40 5.80 16.30
C GLY A 105 -19.00 6.13 17.67
N VAL A 106 -20.12 5.47 18.04
CA VAL A 106 -20.77 5.40 19.36
C VAL A 106 -21.49 4.06 19.48
#